data_AF-A0A136PJ31-F1
#
_entry.id   AF-A0A136PJ31-F1
#
_cell.length_a   1.000
_cell.length_b   1.000
_cell.length_c   1.000
_cell.angle_alpha   90.00
_cell.angle_beta   90.00
_cell.angle_gamma   90.00
#
_symmetry.space_group_name_H-M   'P 1'
#
loop_
_entity.id
_entity.type
_entity.pdbx_description
1 polymer ?
#
loop_
_entity_poly.entity_id
_entity_poly.type
_entity_poly.pdbx_seq_one_letter_code
_entity_poly.pdbx_strand_id
1 'polypeptide(L)' 'MPLLRIAVDSDRATARRVLELHLAGKVHRPSRDTARDEVWRRGRTPAAEPVFVGVTNGAPVRLLYDVQVHSDTVP' A
#
# COMPACT_ATOMS: atom_id res chain seq x y z
N MET A 1 -5.62 8.65 -13.92
CA MET A 1 -4.46 8.63 -12.99
C MET A 1 -3.91 7.21 -12.97
N PRO A 2 -2.62 6.99 -13.25
CA PRO A 2 -2.00 5.66 -13.19
C PRO A 2 -2.06 5.07 -11.77
N LEU A 3 -2.19 3.75 -11.68
CA LEU A 3 -2.11 2.99 -10.43
C LEU A 3 -0.70 2.47 -10.23
N LEU A 4 -0.14 2.74 -9.06
CA LEU A 4 1.16 2.23 -8.62
C LEU A 4 0.95 1.21 -7.51
N ARG A 5 1.41 -0.03 -7.74
CA ARG A 5 1.43 -1.06 -6.72
C ARG A 5 2.67 -0.95 -5.84
N ILE A 6 2.44 -0.83 -4.55
CA ILE A 6 3.44 -0.73 -3.50
C ILE A 6 3.41 -2.00 -2.65
N ALA A 7 4.60 -2.52 -2.35
CA ALA A 7 4.77 -3.59 -1.39
C ALA A 7 5.44 -3.03 -0.14
N VAL A 8 4.77 -3.15 1.00
CA VAL A 8 5.28 -2.72 2.31
C VAL A 8 5.71 -3.95 3.09
N ASP A 9 6.95 -3.96 3.57
CA ASP A 9 7.45 -5.05 4.42
C ASP A 9 6.62 -5.18 5.70
N SER A 10 6.32 -6.42 6.07
CA SER A 10 5.50 -6.71 7.23
C SER A 10 5.84 -8.08 7.82
N ASP A 11 5.37 -8.31 9.04
CA ASP A 11 5.42 -9.63 9.67
C ASP A 11 4.06 -10.36 9.50
N ARG A 12 4.03 -11.66 9.80
CA ARG A 12 2.82 -12.48 9.69
C ARG A 12 1.68 -12.01 10.59
N ALA A 13 1.98 -11.52 11.79
CA ALA A 13 0.97 -11.09 12.75
C ALA A 13 0.31 -9.79 12.30
N THR A 14 1.12 -8.82 11.86
CA THR A 14 0.67 -7.56 11.27
C THR A 14 -0.12 -7.81 9.99
N ALA A 15 0.36 -8.67 9.09
CA ALA A 15 -0.34 -9.03 7.86
C ALA A 15 -1.72 -9.63 8.12
N ARG A 16 -1.82 -10.56 9.08
CA ARG A 16 -3.10 -11.11 9.51
C ARG A 16 -4.03 -10.03 10.07
N ARG A 17 -3.53 -9.15 10.93
CA ARG A 17 -4.32 -8.05 11.51
C ARG A 17 -4.84 -7.08 10.45
N VAL A 18 -4.01 -6.72 9.47
CA VAL A 18 -4.41 -5.84 8.36
C VAL A 18 -5.50 -6.49 7.52
N LEU A 19 -5.35 -7.78 7.23
CA LEU A 19 -6.36 -8.56 6.50
C LEU A 19 -7.68 -8.63 7.26
N GLU A 20 -7.66 -8.93 8.57
CA GLU A 20 -8.85 -8.96 9.42
C GLU A 20 -9.55 -7.59 9.47
N LEU A 21 -8.78 -6.50 9.57
CA LEU A 21 -9.33 -5.14 9.50
C LEU A 21 -9.98 -4.86 8.14
N HIS A 22 -9.32 -5.25 7.06
CA HIS A 22 -9.85 -5.07 5.70
C HIS A 22 -11.18 -5.80 5.50
N LEU A 23 -11.28 -7.05 5.95
CA LEU A 23 -12.52 -7.84 5.92
C LEU A 23 -13.64 -7.21 6.75
N ALA A 24 -13.29 -6.50 7.82
CA ALA A 24 -14.23 -5.73 8.65
C ALA A 24 -14.56 -4.33 8.08
N GLY A 25 -14.10 -3.99 6.86
CA GLY A 25 -14.28 -2.66 6.26
C GLY A 25 -13.48 -1.56 6.97
N LYS A 26 -12.47 -1.93 7.75
CA LYS A 26 -11.59 -1.03 8.51
C LYS A 26 -10.21 -0.94 7.86
N VAL A 27 -9.46 0.08 8.25
CA VAL A 27 -8.14 0.37 7.69
C VAL A 27 -7.09 0.36 8.80
N HIS A 28 -5.98 -0.32 8.53
CA HIS A 28 -4.79 -0.20 9.37
C HIS A 28 -3.99 1.05 8.97
N ARG A 29 -4.19 2.15 9.71
CA ARG A 29 -3.57 3.46 9.38
C ARG A 29 -2.05 3.41 9.27
N PRO A 30 -1.29 2.78 10.19
CA PRO A 30 0.17 2.78 10.10
C PRO A 30 0.69 2.19 8.78
N SER A 31 0.13 1.05 8.35
CA SER A 31 0.54 0.42 7.10
C SER A 31 0.16 1.24 5.86
N ARG A 32 -0.97 1.96 5.93
CA ARG A 32 -1.39 2.86 4.86
C ARG A 32 -0.44 4.06 4.74
N ASP A 33 -0.04 4.65 5.86
CA ASP A 33 0.89 5.76 5.88
C ASP A 33 2.27 5.33 5.35
N THR A 34 2.75 4.14 5.74
CA THR A 34 3.98 3.57 5.17
C THR A 34 3.89 3.36 3.65
N ALA A 35 2.73 2.90 3.15
CA ALA A 35 2.52 2.74 1.71
C ALA A 35 2.58 4.09 0.97
N ARG A 36 2.04 5.17 1.58
CA ARG A 36 2.13 6.52 1.03
C ARG A 36 3.56 7.04 1.01
N ASP A 37 4.31 6.85 2.09
CA ASP A 37 5.72 7.28 2.16
C ASP A 37 6.58 6.57 1.11
N GLU A 38 6.29 5.29 0.84
CA GLU A 38 6.97 4.52 -0.20
C GLU A 38 6.70 5.05 -1.61
N VAL A 39 5.51 5.59 -1.88
CA VAL A 39 5.23 6.29 -3.16
C VAL A 39 6.14 7.51 -3.32
N TRP A 40 6.29 8.31 -2.26
CA TRP A 40 7.19 9.47 -2.26
C TRP A 40 8.64 9.04 -2.46
N ARG A 41 9.09 7.98 -1.78
CA ARG A 41 10.45 7.43 -1.96
C ARG A 41 10.73 6.96 -3.38
N ARG A 42 9.70 6.55 -4.12
CA ARG A 42 9.80 6.17 -5.54
C ARG A 42 9.73 7.35 -6.51
N GLY A 43 9.71 8.58 -6.00
CA GLY A 43 9.65 9.79 -6.83
C GLY A 43 8.32 9.93 -7.58
N ARG A 44 7.22 9.51 -6.96
CA ARG A 44 5.86 9.69 -7.48
C ARG A 44 5.03 10.49 -6.48
N THR A 45 4.06 11.23 -6.98
CA THR A 45 3.11 11.98 -6.14
C THR A 45 1.82 11.17 -5.99
N PRO A 46 1.43 10.77 -4.76
CA PRO A 46 0.17 10.10 -4.52
C PRO A 46 -1.00 11.07 -4.79
N ALA A 47 -1.92 10.65 -5.66
CA ALA A 47 -3.15 11.36 -6.01
C ALA A 47 -4.35 10.93 -5.17
N ALA A 48 -4.26 9.80 -4.47
CA ALA A 48 -5.33 9.27 -3.60
C ALA A 48 -4.76 8.52 -2.38
N GLU A 49 -5.65 8.12 -1.47
CA GLU A 49 -5.32 7.24 -0.35
C GLU A 49 -4.92 5.83 -0.85
N PRO A 50 -3.88 5.19 -0.28
CA PRO A 50 -3.53 3.81 -0.60
C PRO A 50 -4.66 2.83 -0.27
N VAL A 51 -4.97 1.94 -1.21
CA VAL A 51 -5.99 0.89 -1.07
C VAL A 51 -5.28 -0.44 -0.84
N PHE A 52 -5.58 -1.11 0.27
CA PHE A 52 -5.05 -2.44 0.53
C PHE A 52 -5.66 -3.46 -0.44
N VAL A 53 -4.83 -4.26 -1.10
CA VAL A 53 -5.26 -5.25 -2.10
C VAL A 53 -4.86 -6.68 -1.75
N GLY A 54 -4.04 -6.88 -0.72
CA GLY A 54 -3.72 -8.22 -0.23
C GLY A 54 -2.34 -8.36 0.38
N VAL A 55 -1.92 -9.60 0.55
CA VAL A 55 -0.62 -9.99 1.10
C VAL A 55 0.13 -10.88 0.11
N THR A 56 1.45 -10.88 0.15
CA THR A 56 2.25 -11.84 -0.61
C THR A 56 2.16 -13.24 -0.01
N ASN A 57 2.17 -14.28 -0.85
CA ASN A 57 2.11 -15.67 -0.41
C ASN A 57 3.47 -16.22 0.10
N GLY A 58 4.57 -15.46 -0.01
CA GLY A 58 5.93 -15.88 0.32
C GLY A 58 6.50 -15.29 1.61
N ALA A 59 7.72 -15.68 1.94
CA ALA A 59 8.55 -15.05 2.97
C ALA A 59 9.65 -14.21 2.29
N PRO A 60 9.82 -12.91 2.62
CA PRO A 60 9.08 -12.16 3.64
C PRO A 60 7.64 -11.85 3.23
N VAL A 61 6.76 -11.74 4.22
CA VAL A 61 5.36 -11.32 4.01
C VAL A 61 5.35 -9.81 3.75
N ARG A 62 4.62 -9.38 2.73
CA ARG A 62 4.44 -7.98 2.40
C ARG A 62 2.97 -7.65 2.24
N LEU A 63 2.60 -6.45 2.65
CA LEU A 63 1.30 -5.87 2.39
C LEU A 63 1.33 -5.21 1.02
N LEU A 64 0.31 -5.47 0.20
CA LEU A 64 0.17 -4.89 -1.12
C LEU A 64 -0.85 -3.76 -1.05
N TYR A 65 -0.46 -2.60 -1.57
CA TYR A 65 -1.31 -1.43 -1.70
C TYR A 65 -1.28 -0.92 -3.14
N ASP A 66 -2.45 -0.56 -3.65
CA ASP A 66 -2.57 0.22 -4.88
C ASP A 66 -2.78 1.68 -4.52
N VAL A 67 -1.98 2.55 -5.13
CA VAL A 67 -2.05 3.99 -4.93
C VAL A 67 -2.21 4.65 -6.28
N GLN A 68 -3.22 5.49 -6.43
CA GLN A 68 -3.28 6.36 -7.61
C GLN A 68 -2.17 7.39 -7.48
N VAL A 69 -1.40 7.58 -8.54
CA VAL A 69 -0.35 8.59 -8.61
C VAL A 69 -0.63 9.56 -9.75
N HIS A 70 -0.11 10.78 -9.63
CA HIS A 70 -0.13 11.70 -10.75
C HIS A 70 0.72 11.12 -11.88
N SER A 71 0.20 11.17 -13.11
CA SER A 71 1.03 10.94 -14.30
C SER A 71 2.00 12.10 -14.42
N ASP A 72 3.29 11.81 -14.51
CA ASP A 72 4.31 12.81 -14.86
C ASP A 72 3.94 13.35 -16.25
N THR A 73 3.26 14.49 -16.29
CA THR A 73 3.14 15.29 -17.51
C THR A 73 4.52 15.88 -17.75
N VAL A 74 5.34 15.18 -18.53
CA VAL A 74 6.49 15.82 -19.18
C VAL A 74 5.91 16.66 -20.32
N PRO A 75 6.09 18.00 -20.31
CA PRO A 75 5.84 18.83 -21.49
C PRO A 75 6.78 18.49 -22.65
#